data_AF-A0A820LXK6-F1
#
_entry.id   AF-A0A820LXK6-F1
#
_cell.length_a   1.000
_cell.length_b   1.000
_cell.length_c   1.000
_cell.angle_alpha   90.00
_cell.angle_beta   90.00
_cell.angle_gamma   90.00
#
_symmetry.space_group_name_H-M   'P 1'
#
loop_
_entity.id
_entity.type
_entity.pdbx_description
1 polymer ?
#
loop_
_entity_poly.entity_id
_entity_poly.type
_entity_poly.pdbx_seq_one_letter_code
_entity_poly.pdbx_strand_id
1 'polypeptide(L)'
;LSPSPNGPPYDATMMSTERMIFHNKKIQTALGNKVPGELVTGHKKDVVISVGLLTYPKNVAIVGWWYPSGQIIQPLNYVSHDRYYKDYSHGIRLINRMVTINGQWYDIYDVLRNKTLATLISDEGPFDATQMYT
;
A
#
# COMPACT_ATOMS: atom_id res chain seq x y z
N LEU A 1 -13.31 -3.01 -3.50
CA LEU A 1 -14.42 -2.28 -2.85
C LEU A 1 -14.40 -0.87 -3.37
N SER A 2 -15.56 -0.23 -3.57
CA SER A 2 -15.58 1.19 -3.95
C SER A 2 -14.91 2.03 -2.87
N PRO A 3 -13.99 2.94 -3.24
CA PRO A 3 -13.30 3.78 -2.28
C PRO A 3 -14.29 4.72 -1.58
N SER A 4 -14.04 5.01 -0.31
CA SER A 4 -14.85 5.94 0.47
C SER A 4 -13.98 6.63 1.52
N PRO A 5 -13.07 7.55 1.11
CA PRO A 5 -12.26 8.32 2.04
C PRO A 5 -13.14 9.19 2.95
N ASN A 6 -12.65 9.46 4.15
CA ASN A 6 -13.25 10.47 5.02
C ASN A 6 -12.71 11.84 4.60
N GLY A 7 -13.63 12.78 4.38
CA GLY A 7 -13.29 14.17 4.10
C GLY A 7 -12.74 14.91 5.32
N PRO A 8 -12.66 16.26 5.26
CA PRO A 8 -12.14 17.08 6.35
C PRO A 8 -12.88 16.85 7.69
N PRO A 9 -12.25 17.22 8.83
CA PRO A 9 -10.98 17.94 8.92
C PRO A 9 -9.77 17.05 8.61
N TYR A 10 -8.73 17.62 7.97
CA TYR A 10 -7.46 16.95 7.72
C TYR A 10 -6.44 17.35 8.79
N ASP A 11 -6.76 16.99 10.03
CA ASP A 11 -6.00 17.35 11.23
C ASP A 11 -5.57 16.09 12.01
N ALA A 12 -5.09 16.27 13.24
CA ALA A 12 -4.64 15.19 14.11
C ALA A 12 -5.70 14.09 14.33
N THR A 13 -7.00 14.38 14.15
CA THR A 13 -8.05 13.37 14.28
C THR A 13 -7.92 12.25 13.25
N MET A 14 -7.23 12.49 12.12
CA MET A 14 -6.93 11.46 11.12
C MET A 14 -6.27 10.20 11.71
N MET A 15 -5.51 10.36 12.80
CA MET A 15 -4.80 9.28 13.50
C MET A 15 -5.57 8.74 14.72
N SER A 16 -6.80 9.21 14.95
CA SER A 16 -7.59 8.83 16.12
C SER A 16 -8.25 7.45 15.95
N THR A 17 -8.41 6.76 17.07
CA THR A 17 -9.11 5.46 17.12
C THR A 17 -10.57 5.60 16.67
N GLU A 18 -11.22 6.72 16.97
CA GLU A 18 -12.60 7.00 16.57
C GLU A 18 -12.74 7.04 15.04
N ARG A 19 -11.82 7.71 14.34
CA ARG A 19 -11.80 7.70 12.86
C ARG A 19 -11.48 6.32 12.29
N MET A 20 -10.60 5.55 12.93
CA MET A 20 -10.34 4.16 12.55
C MET A 20 -11.59 3.29 12.68
N ILE A 21 -12.32 3.39 13.79
CA ILE A 21 -13.58 2.64 14.03
C ILE A 21 -14.64 3.05 13.02
N PHE A 22 -14.82 4.36 12.80
CA PHE A 22 -15.76 4.88 11.82
C PHE A 22 -15.47 4.33 10.42
N HIS A 23 -14.20 4.36 10.00
CA HIS A 23 -13.81 3.83 8.71
C HIS A 23 -13.95 2.31 8.62
N ASN A 24 -13.60 1.58 9.68
CA ASN A 24 -13.80 0.13 9.74
C ASN A 24 -15.27 -0.24 9.53
N LYS A 25 -16.23 0.49 10.13
CA LYS A 25 -17.67 0.25 9.90
C LYS A 25 -18.04 0.36 8.41
N LYS A 26 -17.53 1.38 7.70
CA LYS A 26 -17.74 1.54 6.25
C LYS A 26 -17.19 0.35 5.47
N ILE A 27 -16.01 -0.14 5.84
CA ILE A 27 -15.40 -1.33 5.22
C ILE A 27 -16.26 -2.57 5.48
N GLN A 28 -16.68 -2.82 6.73
CA GLN A 28 -17.52 -3.98 7.07
C GLN A 28 -18.84 -3.97 6.29
N THR A 29 -19.50 -2.81 6.16
CA THR A 29 -20.69 -2.69 5.31
C THR A 29 -20.39 -2.98 3.85
N ALA A 30 -19.28 -2.46 3.31
CA ALA A 30 -18.90 -2.67 1.92
C ALA A 30 -18.44 -4.12 1.61
N LEU A 31 -17.94 -4.85 2.61
CA LEU A 31 -17.59 -6.26 2.47
C LEU A 31 -18.83 -7.12 2.22
N GLY A 32 -19.96 -6.80 2.84
CA GLY A 32 -21.19 -7.59 2.71
C GLY A 32 -20.94 -9.07 3.05
N ASN A 33 -21.28 -9.97 2.12
CA ASN A 33 -21.14 -11.43 2.29
C ASN A 33 -19.79 -11.99 1.79
N LYS A 34 -18.76 -11.15 1.62
CA LYS A 34 -17.43 -11.61 1.20
C LYS A 34 -16.83 -12.57 2.21
N VAL A 35 -16.18 -13.62 1.70
CA VAL A 35 -15.58 -14.65 2.54
C VAL A 35 -14.26 -14.16 3.13
N PRO A 36 -13.98 -14.37 4.43
CA PRO A 36 -12.67 -14.12 5.00
C PRO A 36 -11.57 -14.84 4.21
N GLY A 37 -10.50 -14.12 3.89
CA GLY A 37 -9.38 -14.62 3.08
C GLY A 37 -9.41 -14.18 1.61
N GLU A 38 -10.54 -13.66 1.11
CA GLU A 38 -10.56 -13.01 -0.20
C GLU A 38 -9.68 -11.75 -0.22
N LEU A 39 -8.91 -11.58 -1.29
CA LEU A 39 -8.13 -10.37 -1.50
C LEU A 39 -9.05 -9.24 -1.95
N VAL A 40 -9.22 -8.23 -1.10
CA VAL A 40 -9.98 -7.01 -1.39
C VAL A 40 -9.05 -5.79 -1.44
N THR A 41 -9.31 -4.87 -2.37
CA THR A 41 -8.61 -3.57 -2.49
C THR A 41 -9.60 -2.39 -2.54
N GLY A 42 -9.09 -1.18 -2.67
CA GLY A 42 -9.83 0.05 -2.96
C GLY A 42 -10.30 0.85 -1.74
N HIS A 43 -10.42 0.22 -0.58
CA HIS A 43 -11.01 0.82 0.63
C HIS A 43 -9.98 1.45 1.60
N LYS A 44 -8.71 1.42 1.23
CA LYS A 44 -7.56 1.89 2.02
C LYS A 44 -6.47 2.42 1.07
N LYS A 45 -5.52 3.16 1.62
CA LYS A 45 -4.22 3.44 1.00
C LYS A 45 -3.29 2.29 1.33
N ASP A 46 -2.60 1.77 0.33
CA ASP A 46 -1.60 0.72 0.50
C ASP A 46 -0.27 1.35 0.91
N VAL A 47 0.37 0.78 1.94
CA VAL A 47 1.79 1.06 2.22
C VAL A 47 2.61 0.19 1.28
N VAL A 48 3.49 0.82 0.49
CA VAL A 48 4.24 0.17 -0.58
C VAL A 48 5.74 0.32 -0.36
N ILE A 49 6.50 -0.56 -1.01
CA ILE A 49 7.93 -0.38 -1.20
C ILE A 49 8.09 0.51 -2.45
N SER A 50 8.89 1.58 -2.35
CA SER A 50 9.08 2.51 -3.46
C SER A 50 10.50 3.01 -3.55
N VAL A 51 11.00 3.20 -4.77
CA VAL A 51 12.33 3.75 -5.06
C VAL A 51 12.54 5.09 -4.34
N GLY A 52 11.48 5.90 -4.21
CA GLY A 52 11.52 7.17 -3.48
C GLY A 52 12.04 7.05 -2.05
N LEU A 53 11.84 5.91 -1.38
CA LEU A 53 12.34 5.69 -0.02
C LEU A 53 13.86 5.55 0.07
N LEU A 54 14.57 5.32 -1.04
CA LEU A 54 16.03 5.43 -1.05
C LEU A 54 16.49 6.88 -0.83
N THR A 55 15.68 7.86 -1.25
CA THR A 55 15.94 9.29 -1.01
C THR A 55 15.33 9.76 0.30
N TYR A 56 14.22 9.16 0.73
CA TYR A 56 13.48 9.51 1.94
C TYR A 56 13.38 8.30 2.90
N PRO A 57 14.51 7.82 3.46
CA PRO A 57 14.56 6.55 4.21
C PRO A 57 13.82 6.57 5.55
N LYS A 58 13.41 7.75 6.02
CA LYS A 58 12.65 7.92 7.27
C LYS A 58 11.15 8.09 7.02
N ASN A 59 10.70 7.98 5.78
CA ASN A 59 9.32 8.20 5.37
C ASN A 59 8.57 6.88 5.14
N VAL A 60 7.26 7.01 4.95
CA VAL A 60 6.38 5.94 4.46
C VAL A 60 5.91 6.28 3.05
N ALA A 61 5.94 5.29 2.15
CA ALA A 61 5.36 5.41 0.83
C ALA A 61 3.92 4.87 0.85
N ILE A 62 2.96 5.73 0.51
CA ILE A 62 1.54 5.39 0.47
C ILE A 62 0.92 5.73 -0.87
N VAL A 63 0.05 4.86 -1.37
CA VAL A 63 -0.70 5.05 -2.63
C VAL A 63 -2.11 4.52 -2.47
N GLY A 64 -3.06 5.09 -3.22
CA GLY A 64 -4.36 4.49 -3.44
C GLY A 64 -5.52 5.24 -2.82
N TRP A 65 -6.41 4.47 -2.21
CA TRP A 65 -7.80 4.38 -2.67
C TRP A 65 -7.87 4.19 -4.19
N TRP A 66 -8.35 3.00 -4.56
CA TRP A 66 -8.47 2.57 -5.94
C TRP A 66 -9.95 2.42 -6.26
N TYR A 67 -10.38 3.05 -7.35
CA TYR A 67 -11.65 2.69 -7.97
C TYR A 67 -11.53 1.33 -8.66
N PRO A 68 -12.64 0.58 -8.83
CA PRO A 68 -12.64 -0.66 -9.60
C PRO A 68 -12.15 -0.49 -11.05
N SER A 69 -12.21 0.72 -11.61
CA SER A 69 -11.66 1.07 -12.92
C SER A 69 -10.13 1.17 -12.97
N GLY A 70 -9.44 1.10 -11.81
CA GLY A 70 -8.00 1.32 -11.71
C GLY A 70 -7.60 2.77 -11.43
N GLN A 71 -8.54 3.72 -11.46
CA GLN A 71 -8.25 5.11 -11.11
C GLN A 71 -7.87 5.25 -9.63
N ILE A 72 -6.80 5.98 -9.37
CA ILE A 72 -6.30 6.32 -8.03
C ILE A 72 -6.85 7.66 -7.53
N ILE A 73 -7.18 7.74 -6.24
CA ILE A 73 -7.53 9.01 -5.58
C ILE A 73 -6.27 9.68 -5.00
N GLN A 74 -5.44 8.91 -4.29
CA GLN A 74 -4.14 9.36 -3.79
C GLN A 74 -3.03 8.73 -4.65
N PRO A 75 -2.32 9.52 -5.46
CA PRO A 75 -1.08 9.08 -6.09
C PRO A 75 -0.02 8.69 -5.05
N LEU A 76 1.01 7.99 -5.53
CA LEU A 76 2.17 7.60 -4.73
C LEU A 76 2.76 8.83 -4.02
N ASN A 77 2.85 8.76 -2.70
CA ASN A 77 3.45 9.78 -1.87
C ASN A 77 4.41 9.14 -0.87
N TYR A 78 5.70 9.46 -1.00
CA TYR A 78 6.77 9.03 -0.12
C TYR A 78 7.48 10.22 0.57
N VAL A 79 6.97 11.44 0.40
CA VAL A 79 7.64 12.67 0.87
C VAL A 79 6.94 13.34 2.05
N SER A 80 5.64 13.15 2.20
CA SER A 80 4.83 13.97 3.12
C SER A 80 4.76 13.45 4.56
N HIS A 81 5.15 12.19 4.79
CA HIS A 81 4.89 11.52 6.07
C HIS A 81 6.11 10.70 6.50
N ASP A 82 6.45 10.81 7.79
CA ASP A 82 7.45 9.94 8.40
C ASP A 82 6.93 8.50 8.56
N ARG A 83 7.84 7.56 8.83
CA ARG A 83 7.56 6.13 8.97
C ARG A 83 6.66 5.74 10.15
N TYR A 84 6.41 6.64 11.10
CA TYR A 84 5.51 6.43 12.23
C TYR A 84 4.09 6.92 11.96
N TYR A 85 3.88 7.66 10.87
CA TYR A 85 2.58 8.14 10.46
C TYR A 85 1.63 6.97 10.13
N LYS A 86 0.43 7.03 10.69
CA LYS A 86 -0.67 6.12 10.37
C LYS A 86 -2.01 6.82 10.55
N ASP A 87 -2.68 7.12 9.44
CA ASP A 87 -4.07 7.56 9.49
C ASP A 87 -5.05 6.38 9.42
N TYR A 88 -6.33 6.68 9.61
CA TYR A 88 -7.44 5.71 9.55
C TYR A 88 -7.47 4.85 8.27
N SER A 89 -6.84 5.31 7.19
CA SER A 89 -6.92 4.73 5.86
C SER A 89 -5.72 3.85 5.49
N HIS A 90 -4.70 3.71 6.35
CA HIS A 90 -3.60 2.79 6.09
C HIS A 90 -4.09 1.33 5.96
N GLY A 91 -3.57 0.64 4.95
CA GLY A 91 -3.72 -0.77 4.68
C GLY A 91 -2.35 -1.43 4.52
N ILE A 92 -2.12 -2.47 5.32
CA ILE A 92 -0.93 -3.31 5.24
C ILE A 92 -1.36 -4.66 4.67
N ARG A 93 -0.67 -5.11 3.62
CA ARG A 93 -0.81 -6.47 3.10
C ARG A 93 0.53 -7.16 3.21
N LEU A 94 0.54 -8.27 3.92
CA LEU A 94 1.71 -9.14 3.95
C LEU A 94 1.74 -9.93 2.63
N ILE A 95 2.91 -9.96 2.01
CA ILE A 95 3.19 -10.77 0.83
C ILE A 95 4.27 -11.79 1.16
N ASN A 96 4.26 -12.92 0.45
CA ASN A 96 5.34 -13.88 0.57
C ASN A 96 6.61 -13.32 -0.10
N ARG A 97 7.76 -13.43 0.59
CA ARG A 97 9.06 -13.04 0.04
C ARG A 97 9.48 -13.95 -1.11
N MET A 98 9.12 -15.22 -1.04
CA MET A 98 9.37 -16.18 -2.11
C MET A 98 8.20 -16.17 -3.09
N VAL A 99 8.50 -15.88 -4.36
CA VAL A 99 7.52 -15.80 -5.44
C VAL A 99 7.84 -16.81 -6.52
N THR A 100 6.83 -17.26 -7.27
CA THR A 100 7.02 -18.12 -8.43
C THR A 100 6.85 -17.33 -9.72
N ILE A 101 7.83 -17.43 -10.63
CA ILE A 101 7.77 -16.87 -11.98
C ILE A 101 7.99 -18.03 -12.94
N ASN A 102 7.00 -18.34 -13.77
CA ASN A 102 7.03 -19.47 -14.70
C ASN A 102 7.42 -20.81 -14.04
N GLY A 103 6.92 -21.06 -12.82
CA GLY A 103 7.16 -22.29 -12.06
C GLY A 103 8.51 -22.37 -11.34
N GLN A 104 9.37 -21.35 -11.47
CA GLN A 104 10.64 -21.26 -10.75
C GLN A 104 10.51 -20.32 -9.55
N TRP A 105 11.17 -20.66 -8.44
CA TRP A 105 11.16 -19.85 -7.23
C TRP A 105 12.19 -18.73 -7.30
N TYR A 106 11.80 -17.54 -6.86
CA TYR A 106 12.65 -16.35 -6.75
C TYR A 106 12.44 -15.68 -5.40
N ASP A 107 13.49 -15.04 -4.89
CA ASP A 107 13.37 -14.03 -3.83
C ASP A 107 12.89 -12.71 -4.46
N ILE A 108 11.85 -12.09 -3.89
CA ILE A 108 11.29 -10.84 -4.40
C ILE A 108 12.33 -9.70 -4.46
N TYR A 109 13.35 -9.70 -3.59
CA TYR A 109 14.43 -8.72 -3.66
C TYR A 109 15.32 -8.93 -4.89
N ASP A 110 15.53 -10.18 -5.32
CA ASP A 110 16.25 -10.46 -6.56
C ASP A 110 15.40 -10.09 -7.79
N VAL A 111 14.07 -10.28 -7.70
CA VAL A 111 13.12 -9.82 -8.73
C VAL A 111 13.19 -8.30 -8.90
N LEU A 112 13.15 -7.54 -7.79
CA LEU A 112 13.23 -6.08 -7.82
C LEU A 112 14.59 -5.57 -8.33
N ARG A 113 15.69 -6.28 -8.09
CA ARG A 113 17.01 -5.93 -8.65
C ARG A 113 17.16 -6.28 -10.13
N ASN A 114 16.35 -7.19 -10.67
CA ASN A 114 16.47 -7.65 -12.04
C ASN A 114 15.77 -6.71 -13.04
N LYS A 115 16.52 -6.17 -14.00
CA LYS A 115 16.01 -5.19 -14.99
C LYS A 115 14.80 -5.67 -15.80
N THR A 116 14.70 -6.97 -16.05
CA THR A 116 13.59 -7.56 -16.82
C THR A 116 12.43 -7.95 -15.91
N LEU A 117 12.71 -8.54 -14.75
CA LEU A 117 11.65 -9.05 -13.86
C LEU A 117 11.02 -7.96 -12.98
N ALA A 118 11.72 -6.87 -12.70
CA ALA A 118 11.20 -5.78 -11.87
C ALA A 118 9.91 -5.19 -12.44
N THR A 119 9.76 -5.14 -13.77
CA THR A 119 8.54 -4.60 -14.42
C THR A 119 7.28 -5.41 -14.13
N LEU A 120 7.41 -6.62 -13.57
CA LEU A 120 6.26 -7.42 -13.14
C LEU A 120 5.60 -6.87 -11.88
N ILE A 121 6.34 -6.14 -11.05
CA ILE A 121 5.92 -5.73 -9.70
C ILE A 121 6.30 -4.28 -9.33
N SER A 122 6.98 -3.56 -10.23
CA SER A 122 7.43 -2.18 -10.02
C SER A 122 7.29 -1.39 -11.33
N ASP A 123 6.53 -0.30 -11.28
CA ASP A 123 6.46 0.72 -12.32
C ASP A 123 7.58 1.78 -12.20
N GLU A 124 8.33 1.77 -11.09
CA GLU A 124 9.49 2.62 -10.85
C GLU A 124 10.81 2.03 -11.42
N GLY A 125 10.75 0.85 -12.03
CA GLY A 125 11.91 0.14 -12.57
C GLY A 125 12.65 -0.71 -11.51
N PRO A 126 13.86 -1.20 -11.83
CA PRO A 126 14.63 -2.05 -10.93
C PRO A 126 15.36 -1.26 -9.84
N PHE A 127 15.37 -1.78 -8.61
CA PHE A 127 16.07 -1.19 -7.47
C PHE A 127 16.39 -2.22 -6.39
N ASP A 128 17.28 -1.85 -5.47
CA ASP A 128 17.65 -2.68 -4.32
C ASP A 128 16.86 -2.25 -3.07
N ALA A 129 15.71 -2.89 -2.85
CA ALA A 129 14.87 -2.61 -1.68
C ALA A 129 15.54 -2.94 -0.34
N THR A 130 16.63 -3.72 -0.32
CA THR A 130 17.31 -4.06 0.94
C THR A 130 18.03 -2.86 1.56
N GLN A 131 18.33 -1.83 0.74
CA GLN A 131 18.93 -0.57 1.18
C GLN A 131 17.93 0.35 1.93
N MET A 132 16.64 0.02 1.96
CA MET A 132 15.62 0.82 2.65
C MET A 132 15.55 0.55 4.16
N TYR A 133 16.20 -0.52 4.63
CA TYR A 133 16.11 -0.99 6.03
C TYR A 133 17.41 -0.79 6.83
N THR A 134 18.39 -0.09 6.25
CA THR A 134 19.68 0.25 6.87
C THR A 134 19.66 1.66 7.46
#